data_AF-A0A0S2SD74-F1
#
_entry.id   AF-A0A0S2SD74-F1
#
_cell.length_a   1.000
_cell.length_b   1.000
_cell.length_c   1.000
_cell.angle_alpha   90.00
_cell.angle_beta   90.00
_cell.angle_gamma   90.00
#
_symmetry.space_group_name_H-M   'P 1'
#
loop_
_entity.id
_entity.type
_entity.pdbx_description
1 polymer ?
#
loop_
_entity_poly.entity_id
_entity_poly.type
_entity_poly.pdbx_seq_one_letter_code
_entity_poly.pdbx_strand_id
1 'polypeptide(L)'
;MTVTAEQAITFTNEAFPRLLEQLENLGPRAHFHSEESEEYLRFIAQYPLDSLPHLTLEQYCVGKGDGSSFCWWIERGLQPVLARYMPGTSRGHLLYFQKDGTVYKHQRLTDLGDLEVLRYTLKLQYCVAAADPDEDLSWIDDDDELYRRAGVEPRVTMGHGRKLRLVTCYHPRRMLPISSCDHLGHFLEVLGWPKEDIPAKHQPMARMRRLMRYYDLARESLPELTPYGFMMGLYSEALGLAPQKEEKEERAVDEEDDPMMDTPATPAELKISAPLNQILYGPPGTGKTYHTINKALAILDPAYLAQNTDDNMTARKALKARFDELVKEGRIDFVTFHQSFSYEDWIRPHRSRHFFPLRVVIPDCAEIPEVNGIPRRCAGGVRYNAQTRWPSCLPLFGYLVSASSRYSLASSS
;
A
#
# COMPACT_ATOMS: atom_id res chain seq x y z
N MET A 1 15.30 -16.00 -34.93
CA MET A 1 15.10 -14.77 -34.14
C MET A 1 13.79 -14.14 -34.59
N THR A 2 12.87 -13.85 -33.69
CA THR A 2 11.67 -13.07 -34.00
C THR A 2 12.04 -11.57 -34.02
N VAL A 3 11.30 -10.75 -34.77
CA VAL A 3 11.51 -9.28 -34.84
C VAL A 3 11.48 -8.63 -33.44
N THR A 4 10.77 -9.25 -32.48
CA THR A 4 10.70 -8.80 -31.09
C THR A 4 11.99 -9.01 -30.28
N ALA A 5 12.73 -10.09 -30.55
CA ALA A 5 14.00 -10.39 -29.90
C ALA A 5 15.14 -9.49 -30.43
N GLU A 6 15.13 -9.16 -31.73
CA GLU A 6 16.13 -8.29 -32.36
C GLU A 6 16.22 -6.89 -31.71
N GLN A 7 15.09 -6.31 -31.30
CA GLN A 7 15.07 -5.02 -30.61
C GLN A 7 15.56 -5.09 -29.16
N ALA A 8 15.36 -6.21 -28.45
CA ALA A 8 15.88 -6.39 -27.10
C ALA A 8 17.40 -6.60 -27.10
N ILE A 9 17.94 -7.34 -28.08
CA ILE A 9 19.39 -7.55 -28.25
C ILE A 9 20.13 -6.21 -28.31
N THR A 10 19.51 -5.20 -28.94
CA THR A 10 20.08 -3.86 -29.10
C THR A 10 20.26 -3.12 -27.77
N PHE A 11 19.45 -3.44 -26.75
CA PHE A 11 19.43 -2.75 -25.45
C PHE A 11 19.69 -3.73 -24.31
N THR A 12 20.84 -4.39 -24.30
CA THR A 12 21.32 -5.19 -23.16
C THR A 12 22.61 -4.61 -22.57
N ASN A 13 22.86 -4.90 -21.30
CA ASN A 13 24.11 -4.56 -20.61
C ASN A 13 24.62 -5.79 -19.81
N GLU A 14 25.65 -5.60 -18.98
CA GLU A 14 26.24 -6.67 -18.16
C GLU A 14 25.26 -7.35 -17.18
N ALA A 15 24.13 -6.72 -16.85
CA ALA A 15 23.12 -7.31 -15.98
C ALA A 15 22.37 -8.46 -16.67
N PHE A 16 22.18 -8.40 -18.01
CA PHE A 16 21.41 -9.42 -18.72
C PHE A 16 22.13 -10.80 -18.77
N PRO A 17 23.43 -10.90 -19.12
CA PRO A 17 24.15 -12.18 -19.01
C PRO A 17 24.18 -12.73 -17.58
N ARG A 18 24.34 -11.87 -16.57
CA ARG A 18 24.28 -12.28 -15.15
C ARG A 18 22.88 -12.80 -14.76
N LEU A 19 21.82 -12.23 -15.34
CA LEU A 19 20.48 -12.74 -15.18
C LEU A 19 20.34 -14.14 -15.80
N LEU A 20 20.89 -14.39 -17.00
CA LEU A 20 20.86 -15.72 -17.62
C LEU A 20 21.56 -16.77 -16.75
N GLU A 21 22.76 -16.49 -16.26
CA GLU A 21 23.48 -17.37 -15.32
C GLU A 21 22.65 -17.63 -14.05
N GLN A 22 22.00 -16.59 -13.51
CA GLN A 22 21.14 -16.75 -12.35
C GLN A 22 19.89 -17.59 -12.64
N LEU A 23 19.30 -17.47 -13.83
CA LEU A 23 18.15 -18.27 -14.25
C LEU A 23 18.53 -19.74 -14.44
N GLU A 24 19.71 -20.02 -14.99
CA GLU A 24 20.28 -21.37 -15.04
C GLU A 24 20.47 -21.96 -13.65
N ASN A 25 21.02 -21.16 -12.71
CA ASN A 25 21.23 -21.57 -11.32
C ASN A 25 19.93 -21.83 -10.55
N LEU A 26 18.79 -21.23 -10.96
CA LEU A 26 17.49 -21.56 -10.39
C LEU A 26 17.00 -22.97 -10.77
N GLY A 27 17.53 -23.55 -11.85
CA GLY A 27 17.22 -24.89 -12.31
C GLY A 27 15.70 -25.11 -12.45
N PRO A 28 15.13 -26.19 -11.87
CA PRO A 28 13.70 -26.50 -11.98
C PRO A 28 12.76 -25.38 -11.52
N ARG A 29 13.22 -24.46 -10.66
CA ARG A 29 12.40 -23.32 -10.21
C ARG A 29 12.15 -22.31 -11.34
N ALA A 30 13.05 -22.21 -12.31
CA ALA A 30 12.87 -21.36 -13.49
C ALA A 30 11.84 -21.93 -14.49
N HIS A 31 11.50 -23.21 -14.36
CA HIS A 31 10.57 -23.92 -15.24
C HIS A 31 9.18 -24.06 -14.60
N PHE A 32 8.88 -23.30 -13.55
CA PHE A 32 7.62 -23.41 -12.83
C PHE A 32 6.45 -22.87 -13.67
N HIS A 33 5.51 -23.74 -14.00
CA HIS A 33 4.30 -23.43 -14.76
C HIS A 33 3.15 -23.04 -13.83
N SER A 34 2.90 -21.74 -13.67
CA SER A 34 1.83 -21.24 -12.80
C SER A 34 0.46 -21.83 -13.14
N GLU A 35 0.17 -22.02 -14.42
CA GLU A 35 -1.10 -22.53 -14.92
C GLU A 35 -1.37 -24.02 -14.63
N GLU A 36 -0.33 -24.76 -14.26
CA GLU A 36 -0.41 -26.19 -13.92
C GLU A 36 -0.51 -26.42 -12.41
N SER A 37 -0.37 -25.35 -11.61
CA SER A 37 -0.49 -25.41 -10.16
C SER A 37 -1.91 -25.69 -9.70
N GLU A 38 -2.04 -26.40 -8.57
CA GLU A 38 -3.34 -26.71 -7.98
C GLU A 38 -4.12 -25.45 -7.60
N GLU A 39 -3.44 -24.44 -7.05
CA GLU A 39 -4.04 -23.16 -6.68
C GLU A 39 -4.62 -22.42 -7.90
N TYR A 40 -3.89 -22.39 -9.02
CA TYR A 40 -4.37 -21.75 -10.24
C TYR A 40 -5.55 -22.49 -10.84
N LEU A 41 -5.48 -23.84 -10.91
CA LEU A 41 -6.56 -24.65 -11.45
C LEU A 41 -7.86 -24.49 -10.62
N ARG A 42 -7.75 -24.38 -9.29
CA ARG A 42 -8.89 -24.04 -8.42
C ARG A 42 -9.45 -22.66 -8.71
N PHE A 43 -8.59 -21.65 -8.88
CA PHE A 43 -9.01 -20.29 -9.23
C PHE A 43 -9.78 -20.24 -10.54
N ILE A 44 -9.24 -20.81 -11.63
CA ILE A 44 -9.90 -20.80 -12.95
C ILE A 44 -11.17 -21.66 -12.96
N ALA A 45 -11.22 -22.75 -12.20
CA ALA A 45 -12.45 -23.54 -12.05
C ALA A 45 -13.56 -22.75 -11.32
N GLN A 46 -13.20 -21.95 -10.33
CA GLN A 46 -14.16 -21.15 -9.56
C GLN A 46 -14.55 -19.84 -10.26
N TYR A 47 -13.61 -19.23 -10.98
CA TYR A 47 -13.75 -17.93 -11.64
C TYR A 47 -13.28 -17.99 -13.10
N PRO A 48 -13.91 -18.83 -13.95
CA PRO A 48 -13.60 -18.84 -15.37
C PRO A 48 -13.90 -17.46 -15.98
N LEU A 49 -13.14 -17.08 -17.02
CA LEU A 49 -13.20 -15.73 -17.60
C LEU A 49 -14.64 -15.29 -17.94
N ASP A 50 -15.42 -16.18 -18.56
CA ASP A 50 -16.80 -15.91 -18.98
C ASP A 50 -17.78 -15.72 -17.80
N SER A 51 -17.41 -16.15 -16.59
CA SER A 51 -18.24 -15.92 -15.39
C SER A 51 -18.07 -14.53 -14.80
N LEU A 52 -16.97 -13.83 -15.10
CA LEU A 52 -16.64 -12.55 -14.47
C LEU A 52 -17.76 -11.51 -14.56
N PRO A 53 -18.42 -11.28 -15.71
CA PRO A 53 -19.49 -10.29 -15.80
C PRO A 53 -20.70 -10.59 -14.89
N HIS A 54 -20.83 -11.84 -14.45
CA HIS A 54 -22.03 -12.39 -13.81
C HIS A 54 -21.87 -12.67 -12.31
N LEU A 55 -20.71 -12.41 -11.72
CA LEU A 55 -20.48 -12.63 -10.29
C LEU A 55 -21.51 -11.90 -9.42
N THR A 56 -21.82 -12.48 -8.26
CA THR A 56 -22.59 -11.84 -7.19
C THR A 56 -21.69 -10.98 -6.28
N LEU A 57 -22.30 -10.19 -5.39
CA LEU A 57 -21.56 -9.42 -4.39
C LEU A 57 -20.70 -10.34 -3.51
N GLU A 58 -21.26 -11.47 -3.07
CA GLU A 58 -20.56 -12.50 -2.28
C GLU A 58 -19.38 -13.09 -3.04
N GLN A 59 -19.56 -13.40 -4.33
CA GLN A 59 -18.51 -13.98 -5.14
C GLN A 59 -17.40 -12.98 -5.47
N TYR A 60 -17.69 -11.68 -5.51
CA TYR A 60 -16.72 -10.64 -5.88
C TYR A 60 -16.01 -10.03 -4.67
N CYS A 61 -16.75 -9.59 -3.65
CA CYS A 61 -16.25 -8.74 -2.57
C CYS A 61 -15.43 -9.49 -1.52
N VAL A 62 -14.42 -8.82 -0.97
CA VAL A 62 -13.80 -9.21 0.31
C VAL A 62 -14.64 -8.71 1.49
N GLY A 63 -14.33 -9.17 2.71
CA GLY A 63 -14.90 -8.65 3.97
C GLY A 63 -15.79 -9.60 4.75
N LYS A 64 -16.28 -10.69 4.14
CA LYS A 64 -17.07 -11.74 4.83
C LYS A 64 -16.24 -12.87 5.44
N GLY A 65 -14.93 -12.91 5.16
CA GLY A 65 -13.97 -13.78 5.85
C GLY A 65 -13.92 -15.24 5.39
N ASP A 66 -14.69 -15.64 4.37
CA ASP A 66 -14.64 -17.01 3.82
C ASP A 66 -13.37 -17.31 3.01
N GLY A 67 -12.57 -16.29 2.69
CA GLY A 67 -11.30 -16.43 1.98
C GLY A 67 -11.45 -17.04 0.59
N SER A 68 -12.59 -16.82 -0.08
CA SER A 68 -12.89 -17.49 -1.34
C SER A 68 -13.38 -16.58 -2.46
N SER A 69 -13.60 -15.28 -2.18
CA SER A 69 -14.08 -14.33 -3.19
C SER A 69 -13.03 -14.03 -4.27
N PHE A 70 -13.48 -13.57 -5.43
CA PHE A 70 -12.61 -13.22 -6.56
C PHE A 70 -11.54 -12.22 -6.16
N CYS A 71 -11.92 -11.16 -5.43
CA CYS A 71 -10.98 -10.16 -4.93
C CYS A 71 -9.95 -10.74 -3.95
N TRP A 72 -10.33 -11.71 -3.12
CA TRP A 72 -9.38 -12.41 -2.26
C TRP A 72 -8.41 -13.27 -3.08
N TRP A 73 -8.89 -14.00 -4.09
CA TRP A 73 -8.06 -14.86 -4.93
C TRP A 73 -6.96 -14.09 -5.64
N ILE A 74 -7.32 -13.00 -6.31
CA ILE A 74 -6.34 -12.20 -7.06
C ILE A 74 -5.32 -11.51 -6.15
N GLU A 75 -5.63 -11.28 -4.87
CA GLU A 75 -4.71 -10.66 -3.90
C GLU A 75 -3.86 -11.63 -3.10
N ARG A 76 -4.48 -12.72 -2.64
CA ARG A 76 -3.89 -13.64 -1.67
C ARG A 76 -3.85 -15.06 -2.21
N GLY A 77 -4.95 -15.56 -2.76
CA GLY A 77 -5.05 -16.96 -3.21
C GLY A 77 -4.02 -17.33 -4.28
N LEU A 78 -3.77 -16.43 -5.24
CA LEU A 78 -2.81 -16.64 -6.33
C LEU A 78 -1.37 -16.20 -5.97
N GLN A 79 -1.12 -15.74 -4.74
CA GLN A 79 0.23 -15.30 -4.33
C GLN A 79 1.31 -16.37 -4.51
N PRO A 80 1.10 -17.66 -4.17
CA PRO A 80 2.14 -18.69 -4.29
C PRO A 80 2.56 -18.97 -5.74
N VAL A 81 1.69 -18.65 -6.70
CA VAL A 81 1.82 -19.09 -8.11
C VAL A 81 1.94 -17.93 -9.09
N LEU A 82 1.55 -16.71 -8.70
CA LEU A 82 1.64 -15.49 -9.51
C LEU A 82 2.26 -14.32 -8.72
N ALA A 83 3.03 -14.62 -7.68
CA ALA A 83 3.66 -13.64 -6.79
C ALA A 83 2.66 -12.69 -6.09
N ARG A 84 3.22 -11.88 -5.19
CA ARG A 84 2.44 -10.96 -4.36
C ARG A 84 1.88 -9.81 -5.21
N TYR A 85 0.58 -9.58 -5.07
CA TYR A 85 -0.10 -8.38 -5.52
C TYR A 85 -0.61 -7.60 -4.31
N MET A 86 -0.38 -6.29 -4.29
CA MET A 86 -0.96 -5.40 -3.29
C MET A 86 -1.60 -4.21 -4.00
N PRO A 87 -2.91 -3.99 -3.85
CA PRO A 87 -3.60 -2.83 -4.44
C PRO A 87 -3.22 -1.48 -3.79
N GLY A 88 -2.31 -1.46 -2.81
CA GLY A 88 -1.93 -0.28 -2.03
C GLY A 88 -3.00 0.17 -1.02
N THR A 89 -4.28 0.03 -1.36
CA THR A 89 -5.45 0.30 -0.49
C THR A 89 -6.58 -0.68 -0.80
N SER A 90 -7.45 -0.98 0.18
CA SER A 90 -8.67 -1.77 -0.05
C SER A 90 -9.67 -1.08 -1.01
N ARG A 91 -9.50 0.22 -1.26
CA ARG A 91 -10.32 1.00 -2.19
C ARG A 91 -10.11 0.58 -3.65
N GLY A 92 -9.00 -0.10 -3.96
CA GLY A 92 -8.73 -0.67 -5.29
C GLY A 92 -9.75 -1.72 -5.76
N HIS A 93 -10.59 -2.24 -4.86
CA HIS A 93 -11.71 -3.14 -5.20
C HIS A 93 -12.94 -2.41 -5.75
N LEU A 94 -13.04 -1.08 -5.55
CA LEU A 94 -14.22 -0.23 -5.75
C LEU A 94 -15.44 -0.57 -4.88
N LEU A 95 -15.56 -1.82 -4.45
CA LEU A 95 -16.71 -2.37 -3.73
C LEU A 95 -16.26 -3.52 -2.81
N TYR A 96 -16.60 -3.47 -1.51
CA TYR A 96 -16.31 -4.53 -0.54
C TYR A 96 -17.32 -4.55 0.63
N PHE A 97 -17.39 -5.66 1.36
CA PHE A 97 -18.23 -5.74 2.56
C PHE A 97 -17.55 -5.09 3.77
N GLN A 98 -18.27 -4.23 4.46
CA GLN A 98 -17.88 -3.66 5.75
C GLN A 98 -18.19 -4.63 6.89
N LYS A 99 -17.63 -4.36 8.09
CA LYS A 99 -17.80 -5.22 9.28
C LYS A 99 -19.26 -5.38 9.72
N ASP A 100 -20.10 -4.39 9.44
CA ASP A 100 -21.53 -4.40 9.75
C ASP A 100 -22.39 -5.11 8.69
N GLY A 101 -21.75 -5.66 7.64
CA GLY A 101 -22.41 -6.35 6.53
C GLY A 101 -22.88 -5.43 5.40
N THR A 102 -22.78 -4.11 5.56
CA THR A 102 -23.09 -3.16 4.48
C THR A 102 -22.00 -3.18 3.40
N VAL A 103 -22.34 -2.68 2.21
CA VAL A 103 -21.39 -2.62 1.09
C VAL A 103 -20.78 -1.22 1.00
N TYR A 104 -19.45 -1.15 1.10
CA TYR A 104 -18.71 0.06 0.75
C TYR A 104 -18.72 0.24 -0.78
N LYS A 105 -18.86 1.48 -1.23
CA LYS A 105 -18.70 1.90 -2.63
C LYS A 105 -17.70 3.04 -2.72
N HIS A 106 -16.91 3.04 -3.80
CA HIS A 106 -16.09 4.19 -4.15
C HIS A 106 -16.95 5.46 -4.29
N GLN A 107 -16.46 6.61 -3.83
CA GLN A 107 -17.22 7.86 -3.73
C GLN A 107 -17.87 8.30 -5.06
N ARG A 108 -17.16 8.10 -6.18
CA ARG A 108 -17.64 8.42 -7.55
C ARG A 108 -18.71 7.47 -8.10
N LEU A 109 -19.10 6.45 -7.33
CA LEU A 109 -20.08 5.42 -7.70
C LEU A 109 -21.24 5.37 -6.69
N THR A 110 -21.33 6.35 -5.78
CA THR A 110 -22.31 6.36 -4.68
C THR A 110 -23.74 6.60 -5.15
N ASP A 111 -23.92 7.22 -6.31
CA ASP A 111 -25.22 7.43 -6.98
C ASP A 111 -25.83 6.13 -7.53
N LEU A 112 -25.03 5.09 -7.72
CA LEU A 112 -25.46 3.81 -8.25
C LEU A 112 -25.84 2.83 -7.13
N GLY A 113 -26.80 1.94 -7.40
CA GLY A 113 -27.08 0.80 -6.55
C GLY A 113 -25.92 -0.20 -6.48
N ASP A 114 -25.87 -1.02 -5.43
CA ASP A 114 -24.72 -1.92 -5.18
C ASP A 114 -24.50 -2.92 -6.34
N LEU A 115 -25.58 -3.44 -6.90
CA LEU A 115 -25.52 -4.33 -8.07
C LEU A 115 -25.09 -3.58 -9.33
N GLU A 116 -25.43 -2.31 -9.49
CA GLU A 116 -25.01 -1.50 -10.63
C GLU A 116 -23.51 -1.20 -10.56
N VAL A 117 -22.99 -0.86 -9.36
CA VAL A 117 -21.54 -0.72 -9.13
C VAL A 117 -20.80 -2.01 -9.38
N LEU A 118 -21.34 -3.14 -8.94
CA LEU A 118 -20.77 -4.45 -9.22
C LEU A 118 -20.70 -4.70 -10.74
N ARG A 119 -21.80 -4.49 -11.47
CA ARG A 119 -21.83 -4.69 -12.93
C ARG A 119 -20.89 -3.74 -13.67
N TYR A 120 -20.82 -2.47 -13.27
CA TYR A 120 -19.84 -1.50 -13.78
C TYR A 120 -18.40 -2.02 -13.59
N THR A 121 -18.09 -2.46 -12.38
CA THR A 121 -16.75 -2.93 -12.01
C THR A 121 -16.36 -4.19 -12.79
N LEU A 122 -17.26 -5.17 -12.87
CA LEU A 122 -17.01 -6.44 -13.55
C LEU A 122 -16.88 -6.27 -15.07
N LYS A 123 -17.59 -5.33 -15.70
CA LYS A 123 -17.40 -5.02 -17.13
C LYS A 123 -15.99 -4.55 -17.43
N LEU A 124 -15.46 -3.62 -16.62
CA LEU A 124 -14.09 -3.13 -16.77
C LEU A 124 -13.06 -4.24 -16.53
N GLN A 125 -13.24 -5.03 -15.46
CA GLN A 125 -12.32 -6.10 -15.14
C GLN A 125 -12.33 -7.23 -16.17
N TYR A 126 -13.51 -7.60 -16.67
CA TYR A 126 -13.64 -8.57 -17.77
C TYR A 126 -12.98 -8.06 -19.04
N CYS A 127 -13.19 -6.78 -19.40
CA CYS A 127 -12.58 -6.18 -20.58
C CYS A 127 -11.05 -6.33 -20.54
N VAL A 128 -10.42 -5.97 -19.42
CA VAL A 128 -8.97 -6.15 -19.21
C VAL A 128 -8.57 -7.63 -19.18
N ALA A 129 -9.29 -8.46 -18.42
CA ALA A 129 -8.96 -9.88 -18.25
C ALA A 129 -9.07 -10.71 -19.54
N ALA A 130 -9.94 -10.30 -20.47
CA ALA A 130 -10.17 -10.97 -21.75
C ALA A 130 -9.23 -10.48 -22.87
N ALA A 131 -8.32 -9.55 -22.58
CA ALA A 131 -7.40 -9.02 -23.56
C ALA A 131 -6.39 -10.10 -24.01
N ASP A 132 -6.29 -10.31 -25.32
CA ASP A 132 -5.29 -11.23 -25.88
C ASP A 132 -3.88 -10.62 -25.76
N PRO A 133 -2.95 -11.24 -25.00
CA PRO A 133 -1.58 -10.74 -24.87
C PRO A 133 -0.80 -10.65 -26.18
N ASP A 134 -1.19 -11.42 -27.20
CA ASP A 134 -0.54 -11.43 -28.50
C ASP A 134 -0.98 -10.24 -29.40
N GLU A 135 -2.10 -9.58 -29.07
CA GLU A 135 -2.59 -8.38 -29.77
C GLU A 135 -2.00 -7.08 -29.20
N ASP A 136 -2.46 -5.92 -29.67
CA ASP A 136 -2.11 -4.64 -29.05
C ASP A 136 -2.86 -4.44 -27.72
N LEU A 137 -2.12 -4.15 -26.65
CA LEU A 137 -2.65 -3.90 -25.32
C LEU A 137 -2.59 -2.41 -24.93
N SER A 138 -2.14 -1.53 -25.83
CA SER A 138 -2.02 -0.09 -25.55
C SER A 138 -3.33 0.55 -25.11
N TRP A 139 -4.46 0.02 -25.58
CA TRP A 139 -5.80 0.44 -25.22
C TRP A 139 -6.15 0.24 -23.74
N ILE A 140 -5.45 -0.64 -23.01
CA ILE A 140 -5.64 -0.83 -21.57
C ILE A 140 -4.99 0.32 -20.78
N ASP A 141 -3.93 0.91 -21.34
CA ASP A 141 -3.22 2.05 -20.75
C ASP A 141 -3.98 3.37 -20.97
N ASP A 142 -4.88 3.42 -21.96
CA ASP A 142 -5.80 4.53 -22.24
C ASP A 142 -7.16 4.28 -21.55
N ASP A 143 -7.47 5.07 -20.53
CA ASP A 143 -8.70 4.90 -19.76
C ASP A 143 -9.97 5.14 -20.62
N ASP A 144 -9.97 6.12 -21.53
CA ASP A 144 -11.12 6.43 -22.38
C ASP A 144 -11.41 5.29 -23.35
N GLU A 145 -10.36 4.69 -23.92
CA GLU A 145 -10.47 3.49 -24.73
C GLU A 145 -10.95 2.28 -23.94
N LEU A 146 -10.42 2.09 -22.72
CA LEU A 146 -10.87 1.02 -21.82
C LEU A 146 -12.36 1.16 -21.47
N TYR A 147 -12.84 2.37 -21.10
CA TYR A 147 -14.25 2.61 -20.80
C TYR A 147 -15.14 2.32 -22.02
N ARG A 148 -14.74 2.81 -23.19
CA ARG A 148 -15.48 2.62 -24.43
C ARG A 148 -15.57 1.16 -24.84
N ARG A 149 -14.47 0.39 -24.72
CA ARG A 149 -14.48 -1.07 -24.98
C ARG A 149 -15.29 -1.84 -23.95
N ALA A 150 -15.25 -1.43 -22.67
CA ALA A 150 -16.07 -2.03 -21.62
C ALA A 150 -17.56 -1.65 -21.71
N GLY A 151 -17.91 -0.65 -22.52
CA GLY A 151 -19.28 -0.17 -22.68
C GLY A 151 -19.84 0.40 -21.37
N VAL A 152 -19.06 1.26 -20.71
CA VAL A 152 -19.41 1.97 -19.48
C VAL A 152 -19.00 3.44 -19.54
N GLU A 153 -19.68 4.29 -18.77
CA GLU A 153 -19.33 5.70 -18.62
C GLU A 153 -18.01 5.88 -17.84
N PRO A 154 -17.13 6.82 -18.21
CA PRO A 154 -15.92 7.14 -17.42
C PRO A 154 -16.26 7.61 -16.01
N ARG A 155 -15.88 6.86 -14.98
CA ARG A 155 -16.14 7.23 -13.57
C ARG A 155 -14.93 7.07 -12.65
N VAL A 156 -14.27 5.92 -12.70
CA VAL A 156 -13.13 5.59 -11.82
C VAL A 156 -12.06 4.86 -12.61
N THR A 157 -10.84 5.40 -12.56
CA THR A 157 -9.65 4.80 -13.17
C THR A 157 -9.27 3.50 -12.46
N MET A 158 -8.99 2.46 -13.23
CA MET A 158 -8.47 1.22 -12.69
C MET A 158 -6.98 1.36 -12.43
N GLY A 159 -6.53 1.10 -11.19
CA GLY A 159 -5.11 1.19 -10.85
C GLY A 159 -4.22 0.30 -11.73
N HIS A 160 -3.03 0.79 -12.08
CA HIS A 160 -2.08 0.11 -12.98
C HIS A 160 -1.77 -1.34 -12.56
N GLY A 161 -1.56 -1.58 -11.27
CA GLY A 161 -1.29 -2.92 -10.76
C GLY A 161 -2.48 -3.87 -10.90
N ARG A 162 -3.71 -3.35 -10.81
CA ARG A 162 -4.94 -4.12 -11.05
C ARG A 162 -5.06 -4.51 -12.52
N LYS A 163 -4.76 -3.57 -13.43
CA LYS A 163 -4.70 -3.85 -14.88
C LYS A 163 -3.72 -5.00 -15.17
N LEU A 164 -2.47 -4.89 -14.70
CA LEU A 164 -1.44 -5.94 -14.82
C LEU A 164 -1.86 -7.26 -14.19
N ARG A 165 -2.45 -7.21 -12.99
CA ARG A 165 -2.86 -8.41 -12.26
C ARG A 165 -3.94 -9.18 -13.01
N LEU A 166 -4.96 -8.49 -13.53
CA LEU A 166 -6.08 -9.14 -14.23
C LEU A 166 -5.63 -9.86 -15.50
N VAL A 167 -4.84 -9.21 -16.36
CA VAL A 167 -4.32 -9.87 -17.57
C VAL A 167 -3.47 -11.08 -17.18
N THR A 168 -2.60 -10.94 -16.17
CA THR A 168 -1.72 -12.04 -15.75
C THR A 168 -2.47 -13.22 -15.11
N CYS A 169 -3.56 -12.96 -14.37
CA CYS A 169 -4.39 -14.01 -13.78
C CYS A 169 -5.06 -14.91 -14.83
N TYR A 170 -5.34 -14.40 -16.03
CA TYR A 170 -5.97 -15.17 -17.10
C TYR A 170 -5.01 -15.58 -18.22
N HIS A 171 -3.80 -15.01 -18.24
CA HIS A 171 -2.75 -15.31 -19.22
C HIS A 171 -1.36 -15.52 -18.60
N PRO A 172 -1.20 -16.42 -17.61
CA PRO A 172 0.06 -16.60 -16.88
C PRO A 172 1.22 -17.15 -17.74
N ARG A 173 0.93 -17.79 -18.87
CA ARG A 173 1.92 -18.26 -19.86
C ARG A 173 2.52 -17.16 -20.71
N ARG A 174 1.83 -16.02 -20.81
CA ARG A 174 2.13 -14.93 -21.76
C ARG A 174 2.48 -13.61 -21.08
N MET A 175 2.35 -13.53 -19.76
CA MET A 175 2.53 -12.30 -18.99
C MET A 175 3.43 -12.55 -17.78
N LEU A 176 4.32 -11.61 -17.46
CA LEU A 176 5.11 -11.71 -16.23
C LEU A 176 4.22 -11.45 -15.01
N PRO A 177 4.34 -12.24 -13.92
CA PRO A 177 3.65 -12.00 -12.65
C PRO A 177 4.26 -10.83 -11.86
N ILE A 178 4.29 -9.64 -12.48
CA ILE A 178 4.79 -8.39 -11.91
C ILE A 178 3.68 -7.35 -12.01
N SER A 179 3.03 -7.07 -10.87
CA SER A 179 1.92 -6.11 -10.79
C SER A 179 2.35 -4.69 -10.38
N SER A 180 3.65 -4.40 -10.34
CA SER A 180 4.18 -3.07 -10.02
C SER A 180 4.70 -2.39 -11.28
N CYS A 181 4.05 -1.32 -11.70
CA CYS A 181 4.48 -0.53 -12.85
C CYS A 181 5.87 0.11 -12.64
N ASP A 182 6.18 0.48 -11.39
CA ASP A 182 7.49 1.01 -11.01
C ASP A 182 8.57 -0.06 -11.16
N HIS A 183 8.30 -1.30 -10.74
CA HIS A 183 9.27 -2.39 -10.89
C HIS A 183 9.49 -2.77 -12.36
N LEU A 184 8.44 -2.74 -13.19
CA LEU A 184 8.60 -2.95 -14.63
C LEU A 184 9.54 -1.91 -15.25
N GLY A 185 9.38 -0.63 -14.89
CA GLY A 185 10.26 0.44 -15.35
C GLY A 185 11.71 0.26 -14.84
N HIS A 186 11.86 -0.06 -13.56
CA HIS A 186 13.16 -0.33 -12.95
C HIS A 186 13.91 -1.46 -13.65
N PHE A 187 13.25 -2.60 -13.89
CA PHE A 187 13.92 -3.73 -14.57
C PHE A 187 14.27 -3.41 -16.01
N LEU A 188 13.45 -2.63 -16.73
CA LEU A 188 13.83 -2.14 -18.06
C LEU A 188 15.14 -1.33 -17.99
N GLU A 189 15.21 -0.35 -17.08
CA GLU A 189 16.41 0.50 -16.91
C GLU A 189 17.64 -0.34 -16.53
N VAL A 190 17.51 -1.23 -15.53
CA VAL A 190 18.60 -2.07 -15.04
C VAL A 190 19.13 -3.03 -16.10
N LEU A 191 18.26 -3.57 -16.96
CA LEU A 191 18.65 -4.48 -18.05
C LEU A 191 19.25 -3.76 -19.27
N GLY A 192 19.26 -2.42 -19.27
CA GLY A 192 19.92 -1.62 -20.29
C GLY A 192 18.98 -0.93 -21.28
N TRP A 193 17.67 -0.89 -21.02
CA TRP A 193 16.74 -0.11 -21.82
C TRP A 193 17.01 1.39 -21.62
N PRO A 194 17.11 2.21 -22.69
CA PRO A 194 17.33 3.65 -22.57
C PRO A 194 16.24 4.33 -21.72
N LYS A 195 16.64 5.07 -20.68
CA LYS A 195 15.72 5.64 -19.69
C LYS A 195 14.68 6.56 -20.32
N GLU A 196 15.10 7.37 -21.27
CA GLU A 196 14.29 8.29 -22.07
C GLU A 196 13.22 7.58 -22.91
N ASP A 197 13.45 6.33 -23.27
CA ASP A 197 12.52 5.57 -24.08
C ASP A 197 11.51 4.81 -23.22
N ILE A 198 11.80 4.52 -21.94
CA ILE A 198 10.93 3.72 -21.06
C ILE A 198 9.52 4.35 -21.02
N PRO A 199 8.43 3.57 -21.24
CA PRO A 199 7.08 4.11 -21.23
C PRO A 199 6.75 4.78 -19.90
N ALA A 200 5.83 5.75 -19.93
CA ALA A 200 5.43 6.47 -18.74
C ALA A 200 4.79 5.55 -17.68
N LYS A 201 4.73 6.01 -16.42
CA LYS A 201 4.17 5.21 -15.32
C LYS A 201 2.68 4.86 -15.52
N HIS A 202 1.94 5.68 -16.25
CA HIS A 202 0.54 5.41 -16.60
C HIS A 202 0.38 4.40 -17.75
N GLN A 203 1.49 3.87 -18.30
CA GLN A 203 1.50 2.90 -19.39
C GLN A 203 2.03 1.52 -18.95
N PRO A 204 1.37 0.86 -17.97
CA PRO A 204 1.83 -0.41 -17.44
C PRO A 204 1.88 -1.55 -18.49
N MET A 205 0.94 -1.61 -19.43
CA MET A 205 1.00 -2.63 -20.48
C MET A 205 2.17 -2.40 -21.43
N ALA A 206 2.44 -1.15 -21.80
CA ALA A 206 3.60 -0.82 -22.62
C ALA A 206 4.91 -1.23 -21.93
N ARG A 207 5.06 -0.97 -20.62
CA ARG A 207 6.23 -1.44 -19.85
C ARG A 207 6.32 -2.96 -19.79
N MET A 208 5.21 -3.64 -19.52
CA MET A 208 5.15 -5.11 -19.49
C MET A 208 5.56 -5.73 -20.83
N ARG A 209 5.00 -5.24 -21.95
CA ARG A 209 5.34 -5.72 -23.31
C ARG A 209 6.82 -5.57 -23.64
N ARG A 210 7.46 -4.48 -23.19
CA ARG A 210 8.90 -4.30 -23.39
C ARG A 210 9.72 -5.26 -22.54
N LEU A 211 9.35 -5.45 -21.27
CA LEU A 211 10.07 -6.36 -20.38
C LEU A 211 9.93 -7.82 -20.84
N MET A 212 8.77 -8.18 -21.40
CA MET A 212 8.54 -9.48 -22.06
C MET A 212 9.54 -9.77 -23.20
N ARG A 213 10.12 -8.76 -23.84
CA ARG A 213 11.15 -8.99 -24.88
C ARG A 213 12.46 -9.51 -24.30
N TYR A 214 12.83 -9.11 -23.09
CA TYR A 214 13.97 -9.70 -22.39
C TYR A 214 13.69 -11.13 -21.96
N TYR A 215 12.44 -11.45 -21.60
CA TYR A 215 12.02 -12.83 -21.36
C TYR A 215 12.14 -13.67 -22.64
N ASP A 216 11.60 -13.19 -23.77
CA ASP A 216 11.70 -13.87 -25.07
C ASP A 216 13.17 -14.08 -25.47
N LEU A 217 14.02 -13.06 -25.27
CA LEU A 217 15.45 -13.16 -25.51
C LEU A 217 16.12 -14.19 -24.59
N ALA A 218 15.78 -14.22 -23.30
CA ALA A 218 16.32 -15.20 -22.36
C ALA A 218 15.92 -16.63 -22.76
N ARG A 219 14.72 -16.81 -23.32
CA ARG A 219 14.26 -18.11 -23.82
C ARG A 219 15.02 -18.64 -25.02
N GLU A 220 15.73 -17.79 -25.77
CA GLU A 220 16.62 -18.27 -26.84
C GLU A 220 17.76 -19.13 -26.26
N SER A 221 18.21 -18.83 -25.04
CA SER A 221 19.21 -19.62 -24.30
C SER A 221 18.58 -20.64 -23.35
N LEU A 222 17.39 -20.35 -22.83
CA LEU A 222 16.67 -21.15 -21.83
C LEU A 222 15.25 -21.51 -22.30
N PRO A 223 15.08 -22.51 -23.20
CA PRO A 223 13.79 -22.76 -23.85
C PRO A 223 12.62 -23.10 -22.90
N GLU A 224 12.94 -23.73 -21.77
CA GLU A 224 12.00 -24.15 -20.71
C GLU A 224 11.70 -23.04 -19.69
N LEU A 225 12.32 -21.87 -19.80
CA LEU A 225 12.07 -20.74 -18.91
C LEU A 225 10.61 -20.27 -19.02
N THR A 226 9.94 -20.14 -17.87
CA THR A 226 8.57 -19.64 -17.77
C THR A 226 8.51 -18.17 -17.35
N PRO A 227 7.38 -17.46 -17.52
CA PRO A 227 7.24 -16.08 -17.05
C PRO A 227 7.45 -15.95 -15.54
N TYR A 228 7.00 -16.96 -14.78
CA TYR A 228 7.22 -17.02 -13.34
C TYR A 228 8.71 -17.21 -13.01
N GLY A 229 9.38 -18.14 -13.68
CA GLY A 229 10.82 -18.34 -13.51
C GLY A 229 11.65 -17.11 -13.84
N PHE A 230 11.30 -16.40 -14.92
CA PHE A 230 11.96 -15.15 -15.29
C PHE A 230 11.78 -14.08 -14.22
N MET A 231 10.56 -13.91 -13.72
CA MET A 231 10.29 -13.03 -12.57
C MET A 231 11.13 -13.43 -11.36
N MET A 232 11.25 -14.72 -11.03
CA MET A 232 12.10 -15.16 -9.92
C MET A 232 13.57 -14.78 -10.10
N GLY A 233 14.10 -14.84 -11.33
CA GLY A 233 15.45 -14.37 -11.64
C GLY A 233 15.62 -12.88 -11.40
N LEU A 234 14.68 -12.06 -11.90
CA LEU A 234 14.69 -10.61 -11.72
C LEU A 234 14.68 -10.19 -10.25
N TYR A 235 13.91 -10.90 -9.42
CA TYR A 235 13.80 -10.65 -7.98
C TYR A 235 14.83 -11.42 -7.13
N SER A 236 15.80 -12.11 -7.75
CA SER A 236 16.81 -12.85 -6.99
C SER A 236 17.69 -11.93 -6.16
N GLU A 237 17.76 -12.18 -4.85
CA GLU A 237 18.65 -11.47 -3.94
C GLU A 237 20.12 -11.61 -4.34
N ALA A 238 20.51 -12.78 -4.89
CA ALA A 238 21.87 -13.04 -5.34
C ALA A 238 22.30 -12.12 -6.49
N LEU A 239 21.36 -11.74 -7.35
CA LEU A 239 21.61 -10.87 -8.49
C LEU A 239 21.54 -9.39 -8.09
N GLY A 240 20.70 -9.05 -7.10
CA GLY A 240 20.59 -7.71 -6.54
C GLY A 240 19.96 -6.68 -7.49
N LEU A 241 19.22 -7.12 -8.51
CA LEU A 241 18.56 -6.21 -9.46
C LEU A 241 17.27 -5.63 -8.93
N ALA A 242 16.62 -6.28 -7.96
CA ALA A 242 15.33 -5.83 -7.46
C ALA A 242 15.43 -4.40 -6.89
N PRO A 243 14.39 -3.56 -7.07
CA PRO A 243 14.37 -2.23 -6.48
C PRO A 243 14.59 -2.32 -4.97
N GLN A 244 15.51 -1.51 -4.44
CA GLN A 244 15.64 -1.36 -3.00
C GLN A 244 14.42 -0.58 -2.48
N LYS A 245 13.97 -0.86 -1.25
CA LYS A 245 12.96 -0.01 -0.60
C LYS A 245 13.59 1.37 -0.37
N GLU A 246 13.44 2.27 -1.32
CA GLU A 246 13.78 3.67 -1.15
C GLU A 246 12.91 4.26 -0.03
N GLU A 247 13.55 4.87 0.96
CA GLU A 247 12.90 5.84 1.83
C GLU A 247 12.47 7.00 0.94
N LYS A 248 11.22 6.97 0.46
CA LYS A 248 10.66 7.88 -0.56
C LYS A 248 11.28 9.30 -0.49
N GLU A 249 12.20 9.59 -1.40
CA GLU A 249 12.63 10.95 -1.67
C GLU A 249 11.44 11.75 -2.20
N GLU A 250 11.25 12.93 -1.64
CA GLU A 250 10.35 13.96 -2.13
C GLU A 250 10.74 14.35 -3.56
N ARG A 251 9.81 14.20 -4.53
CA ARG A 251 9.52 15.24 -5.54
C ARG A 251 8.39 14.89 -6.51
N ALA A 252 7.69 15.97 -6.86
CA ALA A 252 6.68 16.19 -7.89
C ALA A 252 5.32 15.47 -7.69
N VAL A 253 4.36 16.27 -7.22
CA VAL A 253 2.92 16.03 -7.29
C VAL A 253 2.52 16.06 -8.78
N ASP A 254 2.16 14.91 -9.33
CA ASP A 254 1.27 14.86 -10.48
C ASP A 254 -0.12 14.51 -9.95
N GLU A 255 -1.06 15.42 -10.20
CA GLU A 255 -2.43 15.45 -9.68
C GLU A 255 -3.34 14.39 -10.33
N GLU A 256 -3.05 13.10 -10.24
CA GLU A 256 -4.08 12.05 -10.47
C GLU A 256 -3.78 10.81 -9.63
N ASP A 257 -3.96 10.90 -8.31
CA ASP A 257 -4.23 9.75 -7.44
C ASP A 257 -4.67 10.26 -6.06
N ASP A 258 -5.96 10.12 -5.77
CA ASP A 258 -6.57 10.42 -4.48
C ASP A 258 -5.96 9.50 -3.39
N PRO A 259 -5.26 10.04 -2.38
CA PRO A 259 -4.60 9.22 -1.37
C PRO A 259 -5.62 8.83 -0.31
N MET A 260 -5.57 7.60 0.21
CA MET A 260 -5.71 7.31 1.66
C MET A 260 -5.53 5.80 1.91
N MET A 261 -4.53 5.55 2.75
CA MET A 261 -3.95 4.29 3.18
C MET A 261 -4.82 3.61 4.23
N ASP A 262 -4.97 2.28 4.15
CA ASP A 262 -5.12 1.44 5.35
C ASP A 262 -4.63 0.02 5.07
N THR A 263 -3.80 -0.53 5.96
CA THR A 263 -3.35 -1.93 5.94
C THR A 263 -3.02 -2.36 7.37
N PRO A 264 -3.49 -3.52 7.83
CA PRO A 264 -2.82 -4.27 8.88
C PRO A 264 -1.99 -5.40 8.26
N ALA A 265 -0.71 -5.48 8.64
CA ALA A 265 0.13 -6.65 8.41
C ALA A 265 0.77 -7.08 9.74
N THR A 266 0.58 -8.35 10.08
CA THR A 266 1.12 -9.09 11.23
C THR A 266 2.59 -9.52 11.00
N PRO A 267 3.31 -9.97 12.06
CA PRO A 267 4.69 -9.57 12.30
C PRO A 267 5.73 -10.65 11.98
N ALA A 268 6.87 -10.23 11.44
CA ALA A 268 8.12 -10.96 11.50
C ALA A 268 9.19 -10.07 12.15
N GLU A 269 9.92 -10.66 13.08
CA GLU A 269 10.85 -10.07 14.04
C GLU A 269 11.93 -9.20 13.38
N LEU A 270 12.03 -7.92 13.77
CA LEU A 270 13.13 -7.06 13.38
C LEU A 270 13.58 -6.19 14.57
N LYS A 271 14.87 -6.30 14.89
CA LYS A 271 15.59 -5.41 15.81
C LYS A 271 15.36 -3.96 15.37
N ILE A 272 14.84 -3.15 16.28
CA ILE A 272 14.40 -1.77 16.03
C ILE A 272 15.61 -0.86 15.90
N SER A 273 15.87 -0.34 14.69
CA SER A 273 16.64 0.89 14.48
C SER A 273 15.74 2.01 13.93
N ALA A 274 14.52 2.12 14.46
CA ALA A 274 13.65 3.25 14.14
C ALA A 274 14.19 4.53 14.80
N PRO A 275 14.04 5.71 14.17
CA PRO A 275 14.47 6.98 14.75
C PRO A 275 13.76 7.24 16.08
N LEU A 276 14.52 7.74 17.06
CA LEU A 276 14.09 7.92 18.45
C LEU A 276 12.92 8.90 18.60
N ASN A 277 12.84 9.93 17.76
CA ASN A 277 11.76 10.92 17.81
C ASN A 277 10.86 10.75 16.59
N GLN A 278 9.56 10.63 16.81
CA GLN A 278 8.59 10.33 15.75
C GLN A 278 7.41 11.29 15.85
N ILE A 279 6.92 11.78 14.72
CA ILE A 279 5.73 12.63 14.67
C ILE A 279 4.65 11.91 13.88
N LEU A 280 3.50 11.65 14.51
CA LEU A 280 2.33 11.13 13.81
C LEU A 280 1.53 12.34 13.32
N TYR A 281 1.51 12.58 12.01
CA TYR A 281 0.77 13.67 11.38
C TYR A 281 -0.31 13.12 10.44
N GLY A 282 -1.35 13.91 10.20
CA GLY A 282 -2.48 13.53 9.34
C GLY A 282 -3.78 14.24 9.73
N PRO A 283 -4.84 14.12 8.90
CA PRO A 283 -6.13 14.76 9.13
C PRO A 283 -6.72 14.44 10.51
N PRO A 284 -7.60 15.30 11.08
CA PRO A 284 -8.33 14.97 12.29
C PRO A 284 -9.19 13.71 12.05
N GLY A 285 -9.27 12.83 13.05
CA GLY A 285 -10.03 11.58 12.96
C GLY A 285 -9.28 10.37 12.39
N THR A 286 -8.03 10.50 11.93
CA THR A 286 -7.22 9.36 11.41
C THR A 286 -6.53 8.51 12.50
N GLY A 287 -7.04 8.54 13.73
CA GLY A 287 -6.56 7.67 14.80
C GLY A 287 -5.12 7.95 15.28
N LYS A 288 -4.55 9.13 15.04
CA LYS A 288 -3.17 9.47 15.46
C LYS A 288 -2.91 9.17 16.95
N THR A 289 -3.82 9.64 17.82
CA THR A 289 -3.82 9.37 19.26
C THR A 289 -4.08 7.90 19.59
N TYR A 290 -4.92 7.24 18.77
CA TYR A 290 -5.22 5.82 18.92
C TYR A 290 -3.98 4.95 18.66
N HIS A 291 -3.16 5.30 17.66
CA HIS A 291 -1.94 4.55 17.30
C HIS A 291 -0.75 4.84 18.22
N THR A 292 -0.77 5.93 18.98
CA THR A 292 0.33 6.28 19.89
C THR A 292 0.52 5.25 20.99
N ILE A 293 -0.57 4.64 21.46
CA ILE A 293 -0.54 3.56 22.45
C ILE A 293 0.25 2.36 21.91
N ASN A 294 -0.01 1.94 20.67
CA ASN A 294 0.68 0.80 20.07
C ASN A 294 2.17 1.10 19.85
N LYS A 295 2.52 2.33 19.47
CA LYS A 295 3.93 2.75 19.31
C LYS A 295 4.67 2.80 20.65
N ALA A 296 4.05 3.30 21.71
CA ALA A 296 4.64 3.30 23.04
C ALA A 296 4.87 1.88 23.57
N LEU A 297 3.90 0.98 23.37
CA LEU A 297 4.03 -0.42 23.76
C LEU A 297 5.04 -1.18 22.90
N ALA A 298 5.17 -0.88 21.61
CA ALA A 298 6.20 -1.48 20.76
C ALA A 298 7.63 -1.19 21.27
N ILE A 299 7.81 -0.11 22.04
CA ILE A 299 9.10 0.30 22.60
C ILE A 299 9.28 -0.25 24.02
N LEU A 300 8.24 -0.18 24.86
CA LEU A 300 8.34 -0.50 26.29
C LEU A 300 7.98 -1.95 26.63
N ASP A 301 7.09 -2.56 25.86
CA ASP A 301 6.56 -3.90 26.09
C ASP A 301 6.14 -4.60 24.77
N PRO A 302 7.11 -4.88 23.88
CA PRO A 302 6.84 -5.46 22.56
C PRO A 302 6.22 -6.87 22.65
N ALA A 303 6.51 -7.62 23.72
CA ALA A 303 5.94 -8.94 23.95
C ALA A 303 4.43 -8.86 24.26
N TYR A 304 4.01 -7.89 25.08
CA TYR A 304 2.59 -7.69 25.39
C TYR A 304 1.79 -7.22 24.17
N LEU A 305 2.40 -6.37 23.32
CA LEU A 305 1.81 -5.97 22.05
C LEU A 305 1.63 -7.16 21.10
N ALA A 306 2.63 -8.05 21.00
CA ALA A 306 2.58 -9.24 20.15
C ALA A 306 1.49 -10.24 20.59
N GLN A 307 1.25 -10.36 21.90
CA GLN A 307 0.21 -11.23 22.47
C GLN A 307 -1.22 -10.69 22.27
N ASN A 308 -1.38 -9.40 21.95
CA ASN A 308 -2.67 -8.74 21.76
C ASN A 308 -2.76 -8.15 20.34
N THR A 309 -2.40 -8.96 19.34
CA THR A 309 -2.35 -8.59 17.91
C THR A 309 -3.71 -8.63 17.20
N ASP A 310 -4.72 -9.21 17.82
CA ASP A 310 -6.07 -9.26 17.25
C ASP A 310 -6.74 -7.88 17.26
N ASP A 311 -7.31 -7.49 16.12
CA ASP A 311 -7.97 -6.19 15.90
C ASP A 311 -9.40 -6.17 16.49
N ASN A 312 -9.54 -6.70 17.72
CA ASN A 312 -10.78 -6.81 18.46
C ASN A 312 -10.85 -5.78 19.61
N MET A 313 -12.08 -5.45 20.03
CA MET A 313 -12.32 -4.41 21.04
C MET A 313 -11.79 -4.79 22.44
N THR A 314 -11.56 -6.08 22.69
CA THR A 314 -11.06 -6.62 23.97
C THR A 314 -9.53 -6.45 24.07
N ALA A 315 -8.79 -6.82 23.02
CA ALA A 315 -7.36 -6.62 22.86
C ALA A 315 -7.01 -5.13 22.94
N ARG A 316 -7.84 -4.27 22.34
CA ARG A 316 -7.61 -2.82 22.42
C ARG A 316 -7.74 -2.26 23.83
N LYS A 317 -8.72 -2.76 24.61
CA LYS A 317 -8.90 -2.40 26.02
C LYS A 317 -7.71 -2.89 26.85
N ALA A 318 -7.19 -4.08 26.58
CA ALA A 318 -5.99 -4.62 27.23
C ALA A 318 -4.74 -3.76 26.94
N LEU A 319 -4.50 -3.40 25.67
CA LEU A 319 -3.42 -2.49 25.28
C LEU A 319 -3.54 -1.12 25.95
N LYS A 320 -4.75 -0.56 26.05
CA LYS A 320 -4.97 0.71 26.77
C LYS A 320 -4.69 0.56 28.27
N ALA A 321 -5.13 -0.52 28.91
CA ALA A 321 -4.88 -0.76 30.32
C ALA A 321 -3.37 -0.83 30.62
N ARG A 322 -2.63 -1.57 29.79
CA ARG A 322 -1.17 -1.65 29.90
C ARG A 322 -0.47 -0.31 29.69
N PHE A 323 -0.96 0.49 28.75
CA PHE A 323 -0.47 1.85 28.55
C PHE A 323 -0.72 2.73 29.78
N ASP A 324 -1.92 2.68 30.36
CA ASP A 324 -2.28 3.46 31.56
C ASP A 324 -1.44 3.04 32.79
N GLU A 325 -1.06 1.77 32.90
CA GLU A 325 -0.11 1.28 33.92
C GLU A 325 1.28 1.91 33.75
N LEU A 326 1.82 1.89 32.54
CA LEU A 326 3.14 2.47 32.23
C LEU A 326 3.18 3.99 32.44
N VAL A 327 2.03 4.68 32.27
CA VAL A 327 1.87 6.09 32.65
C VAL A 327 1.95 6.26 34.17
N LYS A 328 1.28 5.40 34.95
CA LYS A 328 1.35 5.45 36.43
C LYS A 328 2.74 5.13 36.96
N GLU A 329 3.46 4.22 36.32
CA GLU A 329 4.85 3.87 36.63
C GLU A 329 5.84 5.00 36.27
N GLY A 330 5.38 6.06 35.59
CA GLY A 330 6.23 7.17 35.15
C GLY A 330 7.17 6.79 34.00
N ARG A 331 6.89 5.67 33.32
CA ARG A 331 7.62 5.24 32.12
C ARG A 331 7.12 5.92 30.86
N ILE A 332 5.87 6.41 30.90
CA ILE A 332 5.24 7.21 29.84
C ILE A 332 4.71 8.52 30.42
N ASP A 333 5.10 9.64 29.84
CA ASP A 333 4.43 10.93 30.07
C ASP A 333 3.62 11.32 28.82
N PHE A 334 2.33 11.62 29.03
CA PHE A 334 1.38 12.03 27.99
C PHE A 334 1.00 13.50 28.21
N VAL A 335 1.32 14.37 27.25
CA VAL A 335 1.11 15.82 27.36
C VAL A 335 0.31 16.33 26.16
N THR A 336 -0.49 17.39 26.33
CA THR A 336 -1.14 18.08 25.22
C THR A 336 -0.65 19.52 25.14
N PHE A 337 0.03 19.85 24.06
CA PHE A 337 0.36 21.20 23.63
C PHE A 337 -0.90 21.98 23.27
N HIS A 338 -0.89 23.23 23.70
CA HIS A 338 -1.90 24.23 23.44
C HIS A 338 -1.18 25.57 23.24
N GLN A 339 -1.84 26.57 22.65
CA GLN A 339 -1.17 27.82 22.24
C GLN A 339 -0.52 28.61 23.39
N SER A 340 -0.98 28.44 24.63
CA SER A 340 -0.38 29.03 25.82
C SER A 340 0.68 28.15 26.49
N PHE A 341 1.07 27.01 25.90
CA PHE A 341 2.11 26.13 26.43
C PHE A 341 3.49 26.76 26.20
N SER A 342 4.21 27.08 27.28
CA SER A 342 5.46 27.84 27.20
C SER A 342 6.70 26.94 27.20
N TYR A 343 7.85 27.53 26.86
CA TYR A 343 9.14 26.85 26.91
C TYR A 343 9.52 26.47 28.35
N GLU A 344 9.12 27.29 29.32
CA GLU A 344 9.33 27.08 30.74
C GLU A 344 8.59 25.84 31.23
N ASP A 345 7.34 25.65 30.78
CA ASP A 345 6.54 24.45 31.07
C ASP A 345 7.15 23.17 30.48
N TRP A 346 7.94 23.31 29.40
CA TRP A 346 8.55 22.19 28.67
C TRP A 346 9.93 21.77 29.19
N ILE A 347 10.81 22.74 29.49
CA ILE A 347 12.24 22.49 29.77
C ILE A 347 12.53 22.50 31.27
N ARG A 348 11.83 23.34 32.02
CA ARG A 348 12.01 23.48 33.46
C ARG A 348 10.63 23.50 34.13
N PRO A 349 9.93 22.36 34.18
CA PRO A 349 8.75 22.29 35.01
C PRO A 349 9.16 22.70 36.43
N HIS A 350 8.58 23.76 36.98
CA HIS A 350 8.84 24.19 38.37
C HIS A 350 8.22 23.21 39.40
N ARG A 351 8.05 21.95 38.99
CA ARG A 351 7.70 20.80 39.81
C ARG A 351 8.53 19.61 39.32
N SER A 352 9.23 19.02 40.28
CA SER A 352 10.16 17.90 40.16
C SER A 352 9.69 16.81 39.19
N ARG A 353 10.38 16.64 38.07
CA ARG A 353 10.49 15.37 37.31
C ARG A 353 11.63 15.46 36.29
N HIS A 354 12.35 14.35 36.14
CA HIS A 354 13.65 14.23 35.47
C HIS A 354 13.52 14.15 33.94
N PHE A 355 14.55 14.60 33.23
CA PHE A 355 14.66 14.59 31.76
C PHE A 355 14.71 13.16 31.20
N PHE A 356 13.96 12.87 30.11
CA PHE A 356 13.94 11.59 29.41
C PHE A 356 14.23 11.73 27.90
N PRO A 357 14.94 10.76 27.28
CA PRO A 357 15.28 10.79 25.85
C PRO A 357 14.33 9.90 25.03
N LEU A 358 13.10 10.35 24.81
CA LEU A 358 12.27 9.94 23.66
C LEU A 358 11.05 10.85 23.55
N ARG A 359 10.77 11.45 22.39
CA ARG A 359 9.66 12.41 22.23
C ARG A 359 8.83 12.09 20.99
N VAL A 360 7.58 11.67 21.16
CA VAL A 360 6.58 11.56 20.09
C VAL A 360 5.73 12.82 20.10
N VAL A 361 5.70 13.66 19.06
CA VAL A 361 4.82 14.87 18.98
C VAL A 361 3.70 14.61 17.96
N ILE A 362 2.48 15.10 18.17
CA ILE A 362 1.32 14.87 17.30
C ILE A 362 0.57 16.19 17.14
N PRO A 363 0.65 16.92 16.03
CA PRO A 363 -0.23 18.08 15.82
C PRO A 363 -1.65 17.65 15.41
N ASP A 364 -2.66 18.32 15.97
CA ASP A 364 -4.08 18.27 15.61
C ASP A 364 -4.55 19.64 15.10
N CYS A 365 -5.24 19.63 13.97
CA CYS A 365 -6.01 20.75 13.44
C CYS A 365 -7.49 20.51 13.74
N ALA A 366 -8.16 21.46 14.40
CA ALA A 366 -9.62 21.54 14.56
C ALA A 366 -10.03 22.97 14.14
N GLU A 367 -11.15 23.30 13.47
CA GLU A 367 -12.50 22.74 13.39
C GLU A 367 -13.22 23.09 12.05
N ILE A 368 -14.37 22.43 11.83
CA ILE A 368 -15.43 22.68 10.83
C ILE A 368 -16.36 23.82 11.35
N PRO A 369 -16.84 24.78 10.53
CA PRO A 369 -17.86 25.73 10.98
C PRO A 369 -19.29 25.18 10.83
N GLU A 370 -20.09 25.25 11.90
CA GLU A 370 -21.55 25.08 11.84
C GLU A 370 -22.26 26.40 11.45
N VAL A 371 -23.34 26.27 10.67
CA VAL A 371 -24.28 27.33 10.26
C VAL A 371 -25.61 27.14 11.01
N ASN A 372 -26.20 28.27 11.44
CA ASN A 372 -27.52 28.48 12.10
C ASN A 372 -27.47 28.74 13.61
N GLY A 373 -27.14 29.99 13.94
CA GLY A 373 -26.79 30.46 15.26
C GLY A 373 -27.88 30.46 16.33
N ILE A 374 -27.47 30.05 17.53
CA ILE A 374 -27.91 30.55 18.85
C ILE A 374 -26.66 30.54 19.77
N PRO A 375 -26.35 31.61 20.53
CA PRO A 375 -25.05 31.75 21.20
C PRO A 375 -25.07 31.25 22.65
N ARG A 376 -23.94 30.71 23.14
CA ARG A 376 -23.60 30.79 24.58
C ARG A 376 -22.19 31.31 24.80
N ARG A 377 -22.16 32.31 25.68
CA ARG A 377 -21.10 33.27 25.99
C ARG A 377 -19.92 32.62 26.72
N CYS A 378 -18.72 33.10 26.42
CA CYS A 378 -17.67 33.29 27.42
C CYS A 378 -17.25 34.77 27.43
N ALA A 379 -17.06 35.30 28.64
CA ALA A 379 -16.95 36.71 28.98
C ALA A 379 -15.49 37.15 29.17
N GLY A 380 -15.23 38.45 28.93
CA GLY A 380 -14.00 39.22 29.25
C GLY A 380 -12.94 39.15 28.14
N GLY A 381 -12.58 40.20 27.39
CA GLY A 381 -12.20 41.57 27.77
C GLY A 381 -10.70 41.56 28.17
N VAL A 382 -9.73 42.05 27.38
CA VAL A 382 -9.32 43.48 27.21
C VAL A 382 -8.38 43.64 25.99
N ARG A 383 -8.21 44.92 25.57
CA ARG A 383 -7.86 45.56 24.29
C ARG A 383 -6.40 45.53 23.80
N TYR A 384 -6.28 45.79 22.48
CA TYR A 384 -5.11 46.03 21.61
C TYR A 384 -4.36 47.37 21.80
N ASN A 385 -3.03 47.41 21.51
CA ASN A 385 -2.29 48.24 20.52
C ASN A 385 -0.76 48.01 20.66
N ALA A 386 0.18 48.08 19.70
CA ALA A 386 0.21 48.56 18.31
C ALA A 386 1.44 47.97 17.54
N GLN A 387 1.35 47.93 16.20
CA GLN A 387 2.44 47.86 15.17
C GLN A 387 3.32 46.59 15.18
N THR A 388 3.37 45.68 14.18
CA THR A 388 3.38 45.81 12.70
C THR A 388 3.19 44.40 12.08
N ARG A 389 2.69 44.32 10.84
CA ARG A 389 2.10 43.14 10.15
C ARG A 389 3.02 41.93 9.88
N TRP A 390 2.48 40.72 10.05
CA TRP A 390 2.57 39.56 9.12
C TRP A 390 1.23 38.77 9.14
N PRO A 391 0.73 38.23 8.02
CA PRO A 391 -0.63 37.71 7.89
C PRO A 391 -0.77 36.26 8.41
N SER A 392 -1.70 36.08 9.36
CA SER A 392 -2.74 35.04 9.44
C SER A 392 -2.51 33.65 8.80
N CYS A 393 -2.46 32.59 9.62
CA CYS A 393 -3.50 31.54 9.76
C CYS A 393 -2.96 30.16 10.22
N LEU A 394 -3.42 29.70 11.40
CA LEU A 394 -3.89 28.34 11.79
C LEU A 394 -3.44 27.91 13.21
N PRO A 395 -4.37 27.48 14.10
CA PRO A 395 -4.05 26.98 15.43
C PRO A 395 -3.61 25.51 15.38
N LEU A 396 -2.39 25.22 15.85
CA LEU A 396 -1.92 23.85 16.11
C LEU A 396 -2.20 23.49 17.57
N PHE A 397 -3.11 22.55 17.82
CA PHE A 397 -3.09 21.76 19.06
C PHE A 397 -2.15 20.58 18.85
N GLY A 398 -1.61 19.93 19.89
CA GLY A 398 -0.90 18.69 19.66
C GLY A 398 -0.64 17.84 20.89
N TYR A 399 -0.38 16.54 20.74
CA TYR A 399 -0.13 15.60 21.85
C TYR A 399 1.33 15.14 21.84
N LEU A 400 1.89 14.86 23.01
CA LEU A 400 3.21 14.28 23.17
C LEU A 400 3.18 12.98 23.97
N VAL A 401 3.93 11.96 23.53
CA VAL A 401 4.18 10.73 24.29
C VAL A 401 5.68 10.47 24.38
N SER A 402 6.22 10.44 25.60
CA SER A 402 7.63 10.09 25.88
C SER A 402 7.71 8.68 26.48
N ALA A 403 8.71 7.87 26.09
CA ALA A 403 8.88 6.49 26.58
C ALA A 403 10.36 6.13 26.76
N SER A 404 10.79 5.69 27.96
CA SER A 404 12.19 5.31 28.25
C SER A 404 12.36 3.82 28.60
N SER A 405 13.34 3.15 27.97
CA SER A 405 13.73 1.75 28.30
C SER A 405 14.79 1.65 29.40
N ARG A 406 15.35 2.76 29.89
CA ARG A 406 16.41 2.75 30.92
C ARG A 406 15.84 2.99 32.31
N TYR A 407 15.27 1.96 32.89
CA TYR A 407 15.21 1.81 34.35
C TYR A 407 15.57 0.37 34.69
N SER A 408 16.87 0.11 34.85
CA SER A 408 17.32 -0.98 35.71
C SER A 408 17.31 -0.41 37.13
N LEU A 409 16.48 -0.99 37.99
CA LEU A 409 16.51 -0.72 39.43
C LEU A 409 17.87 -1.17 39.96
N ALA A 410 18.81 -0.23 40.06
CA ALA A 410 19.90 -0.34 41.01
C ALA A 410 19.31 -0.06 42.40
N SER A 411 18.76 -1.08 43.04
CA SER A 411 18.56 -1.12 44.48
C SER A 411 19.54 -2.14 45.06
N SER A 412 20.78 -1.69 45.25
CA SER A 412 21.74 -2.29 46.16
C SER A 412 22.07 -1.25 47.23
N SER A 413 21.44 -1.40 48.38
CA SER A 413 21.89 -0.98 49.72
C SER A 413 21.08 -1.74 50.73
#